data_AF-A0A6B3EY32-F1
#
_entry.id   AF-A0A6B3EY32-F1
#
_cell.length_a   1.000
_cell.length_b   1.000
_cell.length_c   1.000
_cell.angle_alpha   90.00
_cell.angle_beta   90.00
_cell.angle_gamma   90.00
#
_symmetry.space_group_name_H-M   'P 1'
#
loop_
_entity.id
_entity.type
_entity.pdbx_description
1 polymer ?
#
loop_
_entity_poly.entity_id
_entity_poly.type
_entity_poly.pdbx_seq_one_letter_code
_entity_poly.pdbx_strand_id
1 'polypeptide(L)'
;GSGKAARDWNSFDAMIRTLRTLKNDETMLVQSGRPVGVMRTHEWAPRVLIANSNLVGDWANWDEFRRLEELGLTMYGQMTAGSWIYIGTQGILQGTYETFSAVAAKKFNGTLAGTITLTA
;
A
#
# COMPACT_ATOMS: atom_id res chain seq x y z
N GLY A 1 10.08 7.46 -2.02
CA GLY A 1 9.16 7.07 -3.11
C GLY A 1 7.91 7.94 -3.08
N SER A 2 6.93 7.68 -3.95
CA SER A 2 5.69 8.47 -4.07
C SER A 2 4.44 7.74 -3.55
N GLY A 3 4.60 6.77 -2.64
CA GLY A 3 3.49 6.01 -2.06
C GLY A 3 2.55 6.91 -1.27
N LYS A 4 1.25 6.89 -1.58
CA LYS A 4 0.23 7.76 -0.98
C LYS A 4 -0.90 6.94 -0.34
N ALA A 5 -1.57 7.52 0.66
CA ALA A 5 -2.73 6.91 1.33
C ALA A 5 -4.06 7.20 0.62
N ALA A 6 -4.16 8.33 -0.08
CA ALA A 6 -5.28 8.74 -0.91
C ALA A 6 -4.75 9.51 -2.13
N ARG A 7 -5.54 9.54 -3.22
CA ARG A 7 -5.09 10.08 -4.51
C ARG A 7 -4.75 11.57 -4.42
N ASP A 8 -5.67 12.31 -3.83
CA ASP A 8 -5.68 13.75 -3.67
C ASP A 8 -6.48 14.08 -2.39
N TRP A 9 -6.41 15.33 -1.92
CA TRP A 9 -7.10 15.76 -0.70
C TRP A 9 -8.62 15.61 -0.78
N ASN A 10 -9.21 15.89 -1.95
CA ASN A 10 -10.65 15.72 -2.15
C ASN A 10 -11.07 14.25 -1.98
N SER A 11 -10.25 13.32 -2.47
CA SER A 11 -10.44 11.88 -2.34
C SER A 11 -10.28 11.44 -0.88
N PHE A 12 -9.31 12.00 -0.14
CA PHE A 12 -9.17 11.77 1.30
C PHE A 12 -10.42 12.22 2.06
N ASP A 13 -10.88 13.45 1.85
CA ASP A 13 -12.05 13.99 2.54
C ASP A 13 -13.32 13.20 2.21
N ALA A 14 -13.49 12.82 0.94
CA ALA A 14 -14.60 11.96 0.51
C ALA A 14 -14.56 10.61 1.22
N MET A 15 -13.39 10.01 1.33
CA MET A 15 -13.19 8.71 1.96
C MET A 15 -13.52 8.75 3.45
N ILE A 16 -13.09 9.79 4.17
CA ILE A 16 -13.45 9.99 5.58
C ILE A 16 -14.96 10.16 5.74
N ARG A 17 -15.61 10.96 4.88
CA ARG A 17 -17.08 11.12 4.90
C ARG A 17 -17.79 9.79 4.68
N THR A 18 -17.37 9.01 3.67
CA THR A 18 -17.96 7.70 3.37
C THR A 18 -17.77 6.71 4.51
N LEU A 19 -16.57 6.60 5.08
CA LEU A 19 -16.30 5.69 6.19
C LEU A 19 -17.13 6.01 7.44
N ARG A 20 -17.42 7.27 7.71
CA ARG A 20 -18.24 7.71 8.86
C ARG A 20 -19.72 7.35 8.71
N THR A 21 -20.21 7.12 7.50
CA THR A 21 -21.63 6.83 7.22
C THR A 21 -21.88 5.43 6.65
N LEU A 22 -20.82 4.64 6.44
CA LEU A 22 -20.89 3.29 5.89
C LEU A 22 -21.62 2.36 6.87
N LYS A 23 -22.66 1.66 6.39
CA LYS A 23 -23.39 0.70 7.22
C LYS A 23 -22.63 -0.61 7.40
N ASN A 24 -23.05 -1.38 8.39
CA ASN A 24 -22.48 -2.69 8.71
C ASN A 24 -22.63 -3.72 7.59
N ASP A 25 -23.54 -3.54 6.64
CA ASP A 25 -23.74 -4.43 5.49
C ASP A 25 -23.38 -3.77 4.16
N GLU A 26 -22.58 -2.70 4.18
CA GLU A 26 -22.09 -1.99 3.01
C GLU A 26 -20.57 -2.14 2.85
N THR A 27 -20.08 -2.02 1.61
CA THR A 27 -18.66 -2.08 1.25
C THR A 27 -18.29 -0.88 0.39
N MET A 28 -17.32 -0.08 0.83
CA MET A 28 -16.74 1.01 0.03
C MET A 28 -15.70 0.46 -0.96
N LEU A 29 -15.77 0.90 -2.21
CA LEU A 29 -14.80 0.58 -3.26
C LEU A 29 -13.82 1.74 -3.43
N VAL A 30 -12.52 1.45 -3.32
CA VAL A 30 -11.44 2.41 -3.52
C VAL A 30 -10.63 2.02 -4.75
N GLN A 31 -10.61 2.88 -5.76
CA GLN A 31 -9.81 2.72 -6.96
C GLN A 31 -8.68 3.74 -6.95
N SER A 32 -7.43 3.28 -6.94
CA SER A 32 -6.21 4.11 -6.89
C SER A 32 -6.37 5.31 -5.95
N GLY A 33 -6.67 5.04 -4.68
CA GLY A 33 -6.78 6.05 -3.63
C GLY A 33 -8.01 6.97 -3.69
N ARG A 34 -9.00 6.69 -4.55
CA ARG A 34 -10.26 7.43 -4.63
C ARG A 34 -11.45 6.54 -4.28
N PRO A 35 -12.36 6.96 -3.38
CA PRO A 35 -13.62 6.24 -3.14
C PRO A 35 -14.53 6.43 -4.36
N VAL A 36 -14.86 5.33 -5.05
CA VAL A 36 -15.63 5.38 -6.32
C VAL A 36 -17.05 4.84 -6.19
N GLY A 37 -17.39 4.19 -5.07
CA GLY A 37 -18.74 3.71 -4.83
C GLY A 37 -18.89 3.01 -3.50
N VAL A 38 -20.15 2.81 -3.11
CA VAL A 38 -20.56 1.98 -1.98
C VAL A 38 -21.60 0.99 -2.50
N MET A 39 -21.40 -0.29 -2.20
CA MET A 39 -22.32 -1.36 -2.57
C MET A 39 -22.82 -2.04 -1.30
N ARG A 40 -24.10 -2.42 -1.28
CA ARG A 40 -24.62 -3.31 -0.24
C ARG A 40 -24.07 -4.72 -0.47
N THR A 41 -23.51 -5.31 0.56
CA THR A 41 -22.96 -6.67 0.59
C THR A 41 -23.63 -7.43 1.74
N HIS A 42 -22.90 -7.77 2.80
CA HIS A 42 -23.40 -8.39 4.02
C HIS A 42 -22.43 -8.13 5.17
N GLU A 43 -22.84 -8.39 6.42
CA GLU A 43 -22.06 -8.04 7.61
C GLU A 43 -20.68 -8.72 7.69
N TRP A 44 -20.53 -9.94 7.18
CA TRP A 44 -19.24 -10.65 7.13
C TRP A 44 -18.33 -10.27 5.95
N ALA A 45 -18.79 -9.42 5.03
CA ALA A 45 -17.96 -8.95 3.92
C ALA A 45 -16.96 -7.89 4.39
N PRO A 46 -15.83 -7.69 3.69
CA PRO A 46 -14.96 -6.56 3.93
C PRO A 46 -15.72 -5.23 3.82
N ARG A 47 -15.48 -4.32 4.77
CA ARG A 47 -16.04 -2.96 4.73
C ARG A 47 -15.41 -2.09 3.64
N VAL A 48 -14.18 -2.41 3.23
CA VAL A 48 -13.47 -1.68 2.18
C VAL A 48 -12.76 -2.67 1.27
N LEU A 49 -12.89 -2.48 -0.04
CA LEU A 49 -12.10 -3.17 -1.07
C LEU A 49 -11.27 -2.14 -1.82
N ILE A 50 -9.97 -2.43 -1.98
CA ILE A 50 -8.99 -1.49 -2.51
C ILE A 50 -8.27 -2.11 -3.70
N ALA A 51 -8.24 -1.40 -4.82
CA ALA A 51 -7.44 -1.74 -5.99
C ALA A 51 -6.63 -0.50 -6.42
N ASN A 52 -5.34 -0.50 -6.12
CA ASN A 52 -4.44 0.63 -6.40
C ASN A 52 -3.43 0.29 -7.49
N SER A 53 -3.14 1.27 -8.36
CA SER A 53 -2.01 1.25 -9.30
C SER A 53 -2.02 0.14 -10.37
N ASN A 54 -3.11 -0.62 -10.49
CA ASN A 54 -3.23 -1.68 -11.49
C ASN A 54 -3.34 -1.07 -12.90
N LEU A 55 -2.50 -1.56 -13.81
CA LEU A 55 -2.50 -1.24 -15.24
C LEU A 55 -2.47 -2.54 -16.03
N VAL A 56 -3.01 -2.51 -17.26
CA VAL A 56 -2.92 -3.65 -18.18
C VAL A 56 -1.45 -3.87 -18.56
N GLY A 57 -1.04 -5.13 -18.77
CA GLY A 57 0.37 -5.54 -18.89
C GLY A 57 1.22 -4.67 -19.83
N ASP A 58 0.75 -4.42 -21.05
CA ASP A 58 1.47 -3.60 -22.05
C ASP A 58 1.66 -2.13 -21.62
N TRP A 59 0.85 -1.67 -20.66
CA TRP A 59 0.83 -0.31 -20.12
C TRP A 59 1.39 -0.23 -18.69
N ALA A 60 1.82 -1.35 -18.10
CA ALA A 60 2.30 -1.41 -16.73
C ALA A 60 3.75 -0.91 -16.61
N ASN A 61 3.99 0.34 -17.03
CA ASN A 61 5.27 1.03 -17.00
C ASN A 61 5.15 2.43 -16.38
N TRP A 62 6.30 3.01 -16.03
CA TRP A 62 6.33 4.30 -15.33
C TRP A 62 5.90 5.49 -16.18
N ASP A 63 6.12 5.45 -17.49
CA ASP A 63 5.76 6.57 -18.38
C ASP A 63 4.23 6.71 -18.45
N GLU A 64 3.54 5.59 -18.66
CA GLU A 64 2.07 5.57 -18.66
C GLU A 64 1.50 5.86 -17.27
N PHE A 65 2.12 5.31 -16.22
CA PHE A 65 1.71 5.62 -14.85
C PHE A 65 1.80 7.13 -14.56
N ARG A 66 2.90 7.79 -14.94
CA ARG A 66 3.10 9.23 -14.73
C ARG A 66 2.12 10.07 -15.56
N ARG A 67 1.88 9.69 -16.81
CA ARG A 67 0.84 10.32 -17.64
C ARG A 67 -0.53 10.27 -16.95
N LEU A 68 -0.91 9.11 -16.40
CA LEU A 68 -2.17 8.95 -15.67
C LEU A 68 -2.17 9.69 -14.32
N GLU A 69 -1.03 9.81 -13.65
CA GLU A 69 -0.90 10.57 -12.40
C GLU A 69 -1.08 12.07 -12.65
N GLU A 70 -0.46 12.61 -13.71
CA GLU A 70 -0.63 14.01 -14.15
C GLU A 70 -2.07 14.33 -14.52
N LEU A 71 -2.79 13.36 -15.09
CA LEU A 71 -4.23 13.47 -15.38
C LEU A 71 -5.13 13.27 -14.14
N GLY A 72 -4.56 12.96 -12.96
CA GLY A 72 -5.33 12.70 -11.74
C GLY A 72 -6.12 11.38 -11.76
N LEU A 73 -5.73 10.43 -12.62
CA LEU A 73 -6.44 9.17 -12.87
C LEU A 73 -5.88 7.99 -12.08
N THR A 74 -4.69 8.11 -11.50
CA THR A 74 -4.06 7.04 -10.71
C THR A 74 -3.36 7.57 -9.46
N MET A 75 -2.89 6.65 -8.62
CA MET A 75 -2.14 6.89 -7.40
C MET A 75 -1.18 5.71 -7.20
N TYR A 76 0.03 5.96 -6.72
CA TYR A 76 0.96 4.90 -6.34
C TYR A 76 0.65 4.44 -4.92
N GLY A 77 0.12 3.22 -4.77
CA GLY A 77 -0.29 2.68 -3.47
C GLY A 77 0.85 2.08 -2.64
N GLN A 78 1.98 1.79 -3.27
CA GLN A 78 3.03 0.94 -2.67
C GLN A 78 2.38 -0.36 -2.12
N MET A 79 2.88 -0.92 -1.02
CA MET A 79 2.28 -2.08 -0.36
C MET A 79 1.32 -1.63 0.75
N THR A 80 1.82 -0.86 1.72
CA THR A 80 1.07 -0.54 2.96
C THR A 80 0.59 0.90 3.05
N ALA A 81 1.06 1.79 2.16
CA ALA A 81 0.64 3.18 2.13
C ALA A 81 -0.83 3.31 1.72
N GLY A 82 -1.20 2.78 0.56
CA GLY A 82 -2.56 2.85 0.01
C GLY A 82 -3.55 1.86 0.60
N SER A 83 -3.11 0.99 1.52
CA SER A 83 -3.92 -0.01 2.23
C SER A 83 -4.05 0.27 3.74
N TRP A 84 -3.52 1.42 4.19
CA TRP A 84 -3.73 1.99 5.53
C TRP A 84 -3.26 1.11 6.68
N ILE A 85 -2.11 0.46 6.49
CA ILE A 85 -1.50 -0.39 7.53
C ILE A 85 0.01 -0.15 7.67
N TYR A 86 0.47 1.04 7.25
CA TYR A 86 1.86 1.44 7.49
C TYR A 86 2.08 1.80 8.96
N ILE A 87 3.05 1.13 9.59
CA ILE A 87 3.39 1.29 11.02
C ILE A 87 4.80 1.86 11.23
N GLY A 88 5.26 2.69 10.29
CA GLY A 88 6.62 3.22 10.31
C GLY A 88 7.69 2.18 9.94
N THR A 89 8.93 2.45 10.33
CA THR A 89 10.09 1.58 10.06
C THR A 89 9.95 0.21 10.71
N GLN A 90 9.18 0.09 11.80
CA GLN A 90 8.92 -1.18 12.47
C GLN A 90 8.31 -2.23 11.53
N GLY A 91 7.53 -1.81 10.52
CA GLY A 91 6.88 -2.72 9.59
C GLY A 91 7.85 -3.58 8.77
N ILE A 92 9.08 -3.13 8.55
CA ILE A 92 10.11 -3.90 7.82
C ILE A 92 11.22 -4.42 8.73
N LEU A 93 11.33 -3.89 9.95
CA LEU A 93 12.45 -4.14 10.86
C LEU A 93 12.70 -5.62 11.10
N GLN A 94 11.66 -6.40 11.44
CA GLN A 94 11.81 -7.82 11.69
C GLN A 94 12.24 -8.57 10.43
N GLY A 95 11.65 -8.27 9.26
CA GLY A 95 12.05 -8.92 8.01
C GLY A 95 13.50 -8.65 7.62
N THR A 96 13.96 -7.40 7.82
CA THR A 96 15.37 -7.04 7.62
C THR A 96 16.28 -7.76 8.62
N TYR A 97 15.92 -7.78 9.91
CA TYR A 97 16.65 -8.53 10.94
C TYR A 97 16.75 -10.01 10.58
N GLU A 98 15.65 -10.66 10.23
CA GLU A 98 15.63 -12.08 9.88
C GLU A 98 16.46 -12.38 8.62
N THR A 99 16.49 -11.45 7.66
CA THR A 99 17.36 -11.58 6.48
C THR A 99 18.84 -11.59 6.88
N PHE A 100 19.26 -10.67 7.74
CA PHE A 100 20.63 -10.65 8.26
C PHE A 100 20.94 -11.85 9.14
N SER A 101 20.01 -12.28 9.98
CA SER A 101 20.12 -13.51 10.78
C SER A 101 20.30 -14.75 9.90
N ALA A 102 19.56 -14.85 8.80
CA ALA A 102 19.70 -15.94 7.83
C ALA A 102 21.07 -15.90 7.11
N VAL A 103 21.56 -14.72 6.75
CA VAL A 103 22.92 -14.54 6.21
C VAL A 103 23.97 -14.97 7.23
N ALA A 104 23.82 -14.56 8.49
CA ALA A 104 24.71 -14.93 9.59
C ALA A 104 24.77 -16.45 9.78
N ALA A 105 23.61 -17.10 9.83
CA ALA A 105 23.51 -18.56 9.95
C ALA A 105 24.17 -19.29 8.78
N LYS A 106 23.99 -18.79 7.55
CA LYS A 106 24.49 -19.45 6.33
C LYS A 106 25.98 -19.21 6.05
N LYS A 107 26.54 -18.08 6.49
CA LYS A 107 27.87 -17.61 6.05
C LYS A 107 28.85 -17.24 7.16
N PHE A 108 28.37 -17.01 8.38
CA PHE A 108 29.18 -16.43 9.47
C PHE A 108 28.92 -17.11 10.82
N ASN A 109 28.70 -18.43 10.80
CA ASN A 109 28.53 -19.27 12.00
C ASN A 109 27.44 -18.76 12.96
N GLY A 110 26.37 -18.18 12.43
CA GLY A 110 25.22 -17.72 13.23
C GLY A 110 25.38 -16.34 13.87
N THR A 111 26.44 -15.57 13.58
CA THR A 111 26.60 -14.20 14.09
C THR A 111 27.23 -13.26 13.06
N LEU A 112 26.88 -11.96 13.13
CA LEU A 112 27.53 -10.91 12.33
C LEU A 112 28.59 -10.13 13.13
N ALA A 113 28.90 -10.55 14.36
CA ALA A 113 29.94 -9.91 15.16
C ALA A 113 31.30 -9.92 14.42
N GLY A 114 31.99 -8.78 14.39
CA GLY A 114 33.27 -8.64 13.68
C GLY A 114 33.15 -8.49 12.16
N THR A 115 31.94 -8.33 11.63
CA THR A 115 31.71 -8.08 10.20
C THR A 115 31.33 -6.62 9.94
N ILE A 116 31.58 -6.16 8.71
CA ILE A 116 31.07 -4.87 8.21
C ILE A 116 30.09 -5.18 7.09
N THR A 117 28.87 -4.65 7.22
CA THR A 117 27.86 -4.68 6.15
C THR A 117 27.75 -3.28 5.55
N LEU A 118 27.91 -3.17 4.24
CA LEU A 118 27.76 -1.93 3.48
C LEU A 118 26.41 -1.93 2.74
N THR A 119 25.63 -0.85 2.83
CA THR A 119 24.32 -0.71 2.17
C THR A 119 23.96 0.77 1.93
N ALA A 120 22.86 1.04 1.21
CA ALA A 120 22.29 2.37 0.91
C ALA A 120 20.76 2.31 0.82
#